data_AF-A0A7Y6UDV3-F1
#
_entry.id   AF-A0A7Y6UDV3-F1
#
_cell.length_a   1.000
_cell.length_b   1.000
_cell.length_c   1.000
_cell.angle_alpha   90.00
_cell.angle_beta   90.00
_cell.angle_gamma   90.00
#
_symmetry.space_group_name_H-M   'P 1'
#
loop_
_entity.id
_entity.type
_entity.pdbx_description
1 polymer ?
#
loop_
_entity_poly.entity_id
_entity_poly.type
_entity_poly.pdbx_seq_one_letter_code
_entity_poly.pdbx_strand_id
1 'polypeptide(L)'
;IATCGDGVVHASVEACDDGNNVDTDACLSTCVSSTCGDGVVQAGVEDCDDGNQDDTDACLSNCEIARCGDGKVHAGVETCDDANFNEADACLPTCVAATCGDGKLQTGVESCDDGNNIDGDGCQGDCTLPPAACGDGHLDEGETCDDGNSVNGDGCDSTCALESDGGCCQASSSGGLGALLLSLGVMIVLARRRRAA
;
A
#
# COMPACT_ATOMS: atom_id res chain seq x y z
N ILE A 1 5.36 -0.74 -60.69
CA ILE A 1 4.07 -1.41 -60.40
C ILE A 1 3.91 -1.26 -58.90
N ALA A 2 2.81 -0.68 -58.43
CA ALA A 2 2.54 -0.59 -57.00
C ALA A 2 2.48 -2.03 -56.47
N THR A 3 3.34 -2.35 -55.51
CA THR A 3 3.51 -3.68 -54.95
C THR A 3 3.65 -3.54 -53.46
N CYS A 4 2.79 -4.25 -52.73
CA CYS A 4 2.84 -4.23 -51.28
C CYS A 4 4.20 -4.72 -50.74
N GLY A 5 4.71 -4.00 -49.75
CA GLY A 5 5.99 -4.30 -49.09
C GLY A 5 7.20 -3.71 -49.82
N ASP A 6 7.02 -2.70 -50.68
CA ASP A 6 8.12 -2.03 -51.38
C ASP A 6 8.67 -0.78 -50.66
N GLY A 7 8.06 -0.44 -49.52
CA GLY A 7 8.42 0.67 -48.64
C GLY A 7 7.78 1.98 -49.07
N VAL A 8 6.84 1.97 -50.02
CA VAL A 8 6.21 3.17 -50.57
C VAL A 8 4.69 3.03 -50.62
N VAL A 9 4.00 3.81 -49.80
CA VAL A 9 2.54 3.90 -49.84
C VAL A 9 2.08 4.53 -51.15
N HIS A 10 1.46 3.73 -52.03
CA HIS A 10 0.83 4.25 -53.24
C HIS A 10 -0.61 4.69 -52.96
N ALA A 11 -0.83 6.00 -52.99
CA ALA A 11 -2.14 6.60 -52.75
C ALA A 11 -3.24 5.94 -53.60
N SER A 12 -4.37 5.60 -52.96
CA SER A 12 -5.54 4.93 -53.57
C SER A 12 -5.32 3.53 -54.14
N VAL A 13 -4.15 2.93 -53.90
CA VAL A 13 -3.88 1.51 -54.18
C VAL A 13 -3.69 0.73 -52.88
N GLU A 14 -2.99 1.31 -51.90
CA GLU A 14 -2.60 0.67 -50.64
C GLU A 14 -2.98 1.60 -49.47
N ALA A 15 -3.43 1.02 -48.35
CA ALA A 15 -3.75 1.78 -47.14
C ALA A 15 -2.50 2.06 -46.29
N CYS A 16 -1.54 1.14 -46.32
CA CYS A 16 -0.23 1.19 -45.68
C CYS A 16 0.79 0.46 -46.54
N ASP A 17 2.08 0.66 -46.25
CA ASP A 17 3.20 -0.13 -46.75
C ASP A 17 4.38 0.13 -45.81
N ASP A 18 4.93 -0.92 -45.23
CA ASP A 18 6.02 -0.87 -44.26
C ASP A 18 7.33 -1.49 -44.78
N GLY A 19 7.38 -1.78 -46.07
CA GLY A 19 8.56 -2.31 -46.76
C GLY A 19 8.85 -3.79 -46.52
N ASN A 20 7.88 -4.56 -46.01
CA ASN A 20 8.05 -5.98 -45.82
C ASN A 20 6.75 -6.78 -46.12
N ASN A 21 6.75 -8.11 -45.92
CA ASN A 21 5.61 -9.01 -46.14
C ASN A 21 5.29 -9.82 -44.87
N VAL A 22 5.28 -9.18 -43.70
CA VAL A 22 5.06 -9.78 -42.39
C VAL A 22 3.68 -9.35 -41.89
N ASP A 23 2.78 -10.30 -41.66
CA ASP A 23 1.40 -10.00 -41.24
C ASP A 23 1.26 -9.75 -39.72
N THR A 24 2.36 -9.54 -39.00
CA THR A 24 2.40 -9.39 -37.53
C THR A 24 2.98 -8.06 -37.09
N ASP A 25 2.94 -7.05 -37.95
CA ASP A 25 3.33 -5.67 -37.68
C ASP A 25 2.24 -4.70 -38.18
N ALA A 26 2.57 -3.43 -38.36
CA ALA A 26 1.61 -2.37 -38.67
C ALA A 26 0.91 -2.52 -40.04
N CYS A 27 1.47 -3.30 -40.96
CA CYS A 27 0.90 -3.43 -42.29
C CYS A 27 0.94 -4.88 -42.78
N LEU A 28 -0.24 -5.44 -43.03
CA LEU A 28 -0.37 -6.78 -43.60
C LEU A 28 0.28 -6.82 -45.00
N SER A 29 0.73 -7.99 -45.42
CA SER A 29 1.21 -8.29 -46.80
C SER A 29 0.17 -8.05 -47.90
N THR A 30 -1.08 -7.76 -47.50
CA THR A 30 -2.19 -7.35 -48.37
C THR A 30 -2.39 -5.84 -48.44
N CYS A 31 -1.52 -5.05 -47.81
CA CYS A 31 -1.54 -3.59 -47.76
C CYS A 31 -2.80 -3.00 -47.11
N VAL A 32 -3.27 -3.73 -46.10
CA VAL A 32 -4.33 -3.33 -45.18
C VAL A 32 -3.68 -3.10 -43.83
N SER A 33 -4.03 -2.00 -43.16
CA SER A 33 -3.57 -1.72 -41.80
C SER A 33 -4.02 -2.83 -40.87
N SER A 34 -3.15 -3.23 -39.96
CA SER A 34 -3.50 -4.19 -38.91
C SER A 34 -4.60 -3.62 -38.00
N THR A 35 -5.35 -4.50 -37.35
CA THR A 35 -6.48 -4.10 -36.49
C THR A 35 -6.52 -4.93 -35.22
N CYS A 36 -6.71 -4.23 -34.10
CA CYS A 36 -7.02 -4.83 -32.81
C CYS A 36 -8.23 -5.77 -32.90
N GLY A 37 -8.06 -7.02 -32.43
CA GLY A 37 -9.12 -8.02 -32.41
C GLY A 37 -9.24 -8.85 -33.68
N ASP A 38 -8.22 -8.85 -34.54
CA ASP A 38 -8.15 -9.74 -35.71
C ASP A 38 -7.55 -11.12 -35.39
N GLY A 39 -7.17 -11.34 -34.13
CA GLY A 39 -6.65 -12.60 -33.59
C GLY A 39 -5.13 -12.71 -33.68
N VAL A 40 -4.41 -11.62 -33.97
CA VAL A 40 -2.95 -11.61 -34.12
C VAL A 40 -2.36 -10.41 -33.40
N VAL A 41 -1.54 -10.63 -32.36
CA VAL A 41 -0.83 -9.51 -31.71
C VAL A 41 0.23 -8.92 -32.64
N GLN A 42 0.07 -7.64 -33.00
CA GLN A 42 0.96 -6.95 -33.92
C GLN A 42 2.10 -6.19 -33.19
N ALA A 43 3.33 -6.61 -33.49
CA ALA A 43 4.51 -6.15 -32.78
C ALA A 43 4.72 -4.64 -32.92
N GLY A 44 4.69 -3.92 -31.79
CA GLY A 44 4.91 -2.47 -31.75
C GLY A 44 3.71 -1.63 -32.20
N VAL A 45 2.57 -2.27 -32.48
CA VAL A 45 1.30 -1.60 -32.81
C VAL A 45 0.35 -1.67 -31.61
N GLU A 46 0.29 -2.83 -30.98
CA GLU A 46 -0.59 -3.13 -29.85
C GLU A 46 0.13 -4.02 -28.81
N ASP A 47 -0.35 -4.00 -27.56
CA ASP A 47 0.24 -4.80 -26.49
C ASP A 47 -0.37 -6.20 -26.38
N CYS A 48 -1.59 -6.36 -26.90
CA CYS A 48 -2.39 -7.58 -26.90
C CYS A 48 -3.40 -7.54 -28.05
N ASP A 49 -4.11 -8.64 -28.30
CA ASP A 49 -5.25 -8.70 -29.22
C ASP A 49 -6.48 -9.03 -28.38
N ASP A 50 -7.44 -8.12 -28.29
CA ASP A 50 -8.63 -8.25 -27.44
C ASP A 50 -9.52 -9.41 -27.94
N GLY A 51 -9.68 -9.51 -29.25
CA GLY A 51 -10.53 -10.52 -29.88
C GLY A 51 -12.02 -10.43 -29.49
N ASN A 52 -12.39 -9.45 -28.66
CA ASN A 52 -13.74 -9.23 -28.18
C ASN A 52 -14.05 -7.72 -28.00
N GLN A 53 -14.89 -7.31 -27.04
CA GLN A 53 -15.28 -5.90 -26.78
C GLN A 53 -15.50 -5.67 -25.26
N ASP A 54 -14.80 -6.45 -24.42
CA ASP A 54 -14.98 -6.48 -22.97
C ASP A 54 -13.80 -5.77 -22.27
N ASP A 55 -13.99 -4.51 -21.89
CA ASP A 55 -12.99 -3.74 -21.15
C ASP A 55 -12.87 -4.14 -19.66
N THR A 56 -13.22 -5.39 -19.32
CA THR A 56 -13.05 -6.01 -17.99
C THR A 56 -12.28 -7.32 -18.05
N ASP A 57 -11.56 -7.59 -19.14
CA ASP A 57 -10.61 -8.70 -19.24
C ASP A 57 -9.15 -8.20 -19.31
N ALA A 58 -8.21 -9.06 -19.72
CA ALA A 58 -6.80 -8.71 -19.75
C ALA A 58 -6.39 -7.72 -20.85
N CYS A 59 -7.20 -7.60 -21.91
CA CYS A 59 -6.89 -6.78 -23.07
C CYS A 59 -8.08 -5.88 -23.38
N LEU A 60 -7.92 -4.58 -23.20
CA LEU A 60 -9.00 -3.62 -23.42
C LEU A 60 -9.37 -3.55 -24.91
N SER A 61 -10.56 -3.02 -25.23
CA SER A 61 -11.04 -2.87 -26.62
C SER A 61 -10.18 -1.95 -27.50
N ASN A 62 -9.20 -1.24 -26.92
CA ASN A 62 -8.19 -0.45 -27.62
C ASN A 62 -6.83 -1.19 -27.75
N CYS A 63 -6.78 -2.47 -27.41
CA CYS A 63 -5.61 -3.34 -27.38
C CYS A 63 -4.43 -2.81 -26.54
N GLU A 64 -4.79 -2.12 -25.46
CA GLU A 64 -3.89 -1.85 -24.33
C GLU A 64 -4.11 -2.92 -23.25
N ILE A 65 -3.04 -3.31 -22.55
CA ILE A 65 -3.15 -4.24 -21.42
C ILE A 65 -3.90 -3.55 -20.26
N ALA A 66 -4.82 -4.29 -19.65
CA ALA A 66 -5.51 -3.89 -18.43
C ALA A 66 -4.54 -3.44 -17.32
N ARG A 67 -4.90 -2.39 -16.57
CA ARG A 67 -4.02 -1.81 -15.54
C ARG A 67 -4.75 -1.70 -14.21
N CYS A 68 -4.10 -2.21 -13.18
CA CYS A 68 -4.47 -1.98 -11.79
C CYS A 68 -4.55 -0.48 -11.45
N GLY A 69 -5.59 -0.12 -10.72
CA GLY A 69 -5.92 1.23 -10.27
C GLY A 69 -6.68 2.07 -11.30
N ASP A 70 -7.25 1.45 -12.33
CA ASP A 70 -8.02 2.16 -13.37
C ASP A 70 -9.53 2.26 -13.07
N GLY A 71 -9.97 1.67 -11.95
CA GLY A 71 -11.35 1.69 -11.48
C GLY A 71 -12.20 0.53 -12.00
N LYS A 72 -11.61 -0.45 -12.69
CA LYS A 72 -12.29 -1.65 -13.18
C LYS A 72 -11.58 -2.89 -12.66
N VAL A 73 -12.34 -3.93 -12.32
CA VAL A 73 -11.77 -5.23 -11.98
C VAL A 73 -11.66 -6.06 -13.26
N HIS A 74 -10.43 -6.35 -13.66
CA HIS A 74 -10.10 -7.11 -14.85
C HIS A 74 -10.00 -8.62 -14.57
N ALA A 75 -10.92 -9.39 -15.14
CA ALA A 75 -11.09 -10.82 -14.90
C ALA A 75 -9.83 -11.61 -15.26
N GLY A 76 -9.30 -12.33 -14.28
CA GLY A 76 -8.10 -13.15 -14.45
C GLY A 76 -6.78 -12.37 -14.42
N VAL A 77 -6.82 -11.04 -14.35
CA VAL A 77 -5.64 -10.18 -14.12
C VAL A 77 -5.54 -9.82 -12.65
N GLU A 78 -6.66 -9.46 -12.02
CA GLU A 78 -6.68 -8.99 -10.65
C GLU A 78 -7.92 -9.45 -9.87
N THR A 79 -7.89 -9.23 -8.55
CA THR A 79 -8.97 -9.67 -7.63
C THR A 79 -9.84 -8.52 -7.13
N CYS A 80 -9.32 -7.30 -7.20
CA CYS A 80 -9.95 -6.06 -6.76
C CYS A 80 -9.37 -4.89 -7.56
N ASP A 81 -10.07 -3.77 -7.59
CA ASP A 81 -9.57 -2.48 -8.05
C ASP A 81 -10.42 -1.41 -7.34
N ASP A 82 -9.75 -0.45 -6.69
CA ASP A 82 -10.38 0.64 -5.95
C ASP A 82 -9.99 2.03 -6.48
N ALA A 83 -9.55 2.07 -7.74
CA ALA A 83 -9.13 3.26 -8.48
C ALA A 83 -8.01 4.07 -7.81
N ASN A 84 -7.19 3.46 -6.95
CA ASN A 84 -6.09 4.14 -6.30
C ASN A 84 -4.87 3.22 -6.08
N PHE A 85 -3.82 3.73 -5.42
CA PHE A 85 -2.56 3.02 -5.15
C PHE A 85 -2.15 3.14 -3.68
N ASN A 86 -3.12 3.07 -2.78
CA ASN A 86 -2.90 3.11 -1.35
C ASN A 86 -2.61 1.68 -0.83
N GLU A 87 -1.64 1.56 0.08
CA GLU A 87 -1.28 0.26 0.68
C GLU A 87 -2.08 -0.06 1.95
N ALA A 88 -2.89 0.89 2.45
CA ALA A 88 -3.54 0.80 3.76
C ALA A 88 -5.07 0.61 3.68
N ASP A 89 -5.58 0.07 2.58
CA ASP A 89 -7.01 -0.26 2.40
C ASP A 89 -7.19 -1.68 1.87
N ALA A 90 -8.39 -1.99 1.37
CA ALA A 90 -8.78 -3.33 0.98
C ALA A 90 -8.09 -3.84 -0.29
N CYS A 91 -7.64 -2.94 -1.16
CA CYS A 91 -7.06 -3.32 -2.45
C CYS A 91 -5.66 -2.72 -2.58
N LEU A 92 -4.65 -3.58 -2.46
CA LEU A 92 -3.27 -3.14 -2.51
C LEU A 92 -2.93 -2.55 -3.88
N PRO A 93 -1.83 -1.76 -4.02
CA PRO A 93 -1.40 -1.19 -5.29
C PRO A 93 -1.04 -2.21 -6.38
N THR A 94 -0.99 -3.49 -6.01
CA THR A 94 -0.80 -4.63 -6.90
C THR A 94 -2.11 -5.31 -7.30
N CYS A 95 -3.26 -4.72 -6.95
CA CYS A 95 -4.63 -5.22 -7.17
C CYS A 95 -4.87 -6.65 -6.67
N VAL A 96 -4.21 -6.91 -5.54
CA VAL A 96 -4.44 -8.07 -4.70
C VAL A 96 -5.19 -7.60 -3.46
N ALA A 97 -6.22 -8.33 -3.07
CA ALA A 97 -6.92 -8.06 -1.82
C ALA A 97 -5.94 -8.10 -0.64
N ALA A 98 -6.06 -7.15 0.27
CA ALA A 98 -5.25 -7.14 1.48
C ALA A 98 -5.45 -8.42 2.31
N THR A 99 -4.41 -8.83 3.03
CA THR A 99 -4.40 -10.05 3.82
C THR A 99 -4.01 -9.78 5.25
N CYS A 100 -4.80 -10.31 6.17
CA CYS A 100 -4.51 -10.30 7.60
C CYS A 100 -3.18 -11.01 7.93
N GLY A 101 -2.36 -10.39 8.77
CA GLY A 101 -1.09 -10.93 9.27
C GLY A 101 0.09 -10.63 8.35
N ASP A 102 -0.01 -9.60 7.51
CA ASP A 102 1.05 -9.20 6.58
C ASP A 102 1.98 -8.10 7.15
N GLY A 103 1.72 -7.65 8.37
CA GLY A 103 2.51 -6.65 9.08
C GLY A 103 2.06 -5.22 8.80
N LYS A 104 0.91 -5.03 8.16
CA LYS A 104 0.32 -3.73 7.80
C LYS A 104 -1.10 -3.67 8.32
N LEU A 105 -1.49 -2.52 8.88
CA LEU A 105 -2.85 -2.30 9.38
C LEU A 105 -3.71 -1.59 8.33
N GLN A 106 -4.66 -2.31 7.75
CA GLN A 106 -5.49 -1.84 6.64
C GLN A 106 -6.80 -1.26 7.19
N THR A 107 -6.92 0.06 7.06
CA THR A 107 -8.00 0.82 7.70
C THR A 107 -9.36 0.41 7.16
N GLY A 108 -10.24 -0.05 8.05
CA GLY A 108 -11.59 -0.48 7.70
C GLY A 108 -11.67 -1.88 7.08
N VAL A 109 -10.53 -2.57 6.94
CA VAL A 109 -10.44 -3.98 6.54
C VAL A 109 -10.25 -4.86 7.77
N GLU A 110 -9.38 -4.42 8.67
CA GLU A 110 -9.02 -5.17 9.86
C GLU A 110 -8.90 -4.28 11.11
N SER A 111 -8.97 -4.89 12.29
CA SER A 111 -8.93 -4.16 13.57
C SER A 111 -7.53 -4.12 14.19
N CYS A 112 -6.69 -5.09 13.84
CA CYS A 112 -5.30 -5.24 14.26
C CYS A 112 -4.52 -5.98 13.17
N ASP A 113 -3.18 -5.93 13.24
CA ASP A 113 -2.29 -6.79 12.49
C ASP A 113 -0.99 -6.92 13.31
N ASP A 114 -0.59 -8.14 13.64
CA ASP A 114 0.64 -8.47 14.38
C ASP A 114 1.69 -9.18 13.50
N GLY A 115 1.50 -9.16 12.19
CA GLY A 115 2.41 -9.73 11.20
C GLY A 115 2.39 -11.24 11.10
N ASN A 116 1.39 -11.92 11.65
CA ASN A 116 1.18 -13.35 11.44
C ASN A 116 -0.30 -13.78 11.61
N ASN A 117 -0.59 -15.08 11.54
CA ASN A 117 -1.95 -15.64 11.66
C ASN A 117 -2.05 -16.63 12.83
N ILE A 118 -1.33 -16.37 13.92
CA ILE A 118 -1.38 -17.13 15.17
C ILE A 118 -2.40 -16.42 16.07
N ASP A 119 -3.21 -17.20 16.80
CA ASP A 119 -4.14 -16.61 17.75
C ASP A 119 -3.45 -16.38 19.09
N GLY A 120 -3.67 -15.21 19.69
CA GLY A 120 -3.30 -14.93 21.08
C GLY A 120 -1.90 -14.34 21.28
N ASP A 121 -1.28 -13.79 20.24
CA ASP A 121 -0.03 -13.03 20.30
C ASP A 121 -0.18 -11.54 19.93
N GLY A 122 -1.41 -11.04 19.96
CA GLY A 122 -1.76 -9.62 19.84
C GLY A 122 -2.93 -9.37 18.90
N CYS A 123 -3.05 -10.18 17.85
CA CYS A 123 -4.18 -10.20 16.94
C CYS A 123 -4.69 -11.64 16.79
N GLN A 124 -5.96 -11.82 16.43
CA GLN A 124 -6.45 -13.14 16.03
C GLN A 124 -6.10 -13.38 14.55
N GLY A 125 -6.03 -14.64 14.12
CA GLY A 125 -5.70 -14.99 12.73
C GLY A 125 -6.74 -14.53 11.70
N ASP A 126 -7.90 -14.02 12.15
CA ASP A 126 -8.92 -13.35 11.34
C ASP A 126 -8.89 -11.81 11.44
N CYS A 127 -7.84 -11.27 12.04
CA CYS A 127 -7.57 -9.86 12.31
C CYS A 127 -8.66 -9.11 13.06
N THR A 128 -9.33 -9.84 13.94
CA THR A 128 -10.07 -9.26 15.06
C THR A 128 -9.18 -9.20 16.29
N LEU A 129 -9.43 -8.21 17.15
CA LEU A 129 -8.76 -8.17 18.45
C LEU A 129 -9.14 -9.43 19.26
N PRO A 130 -8.22 -9.98 20.07
CA PRO A 130 -8.55 -11.06 20.98
C PRO A 130 -9.68 -10.65 21.95
N PRO A 131 -10.38 -11.61 22.57
CA PRO A 131 -11.36 -11.30 23.60
C PRO A 131 -10.69 -10.51 24.74
N ALA A 132 -11.33 -9.43 25.16
CA ALA A 132 -10.80 -8.56 26.20
C ALA A 132 -10.31 -9.34 27.42
N ALA A 133 -9.03 -9.18 27.77
CA ALA A 133 -8.39 -9.99 28.79
C ALA A 133 -7.42 -9.18 29.65
N CYS A 134 -7.82 -8.99 30.90
CA CYS A 134 -7.01 -8.23 31.83
C CYS A 134 -5.60 -8.81 32.06
N GLY A 135 -4.60 -8.00 31.76
CA GLY A 135 -3.18 -8.31 31.86
C GLY A 135 -2.58 -8.88 30.58
N ASP A 136 -3.16 -8.62 29.41
CA ASP A 136 -2.65 -9.09 28.11
C ASP A 136 -1.80 -8.04 27.37
N GLY A 137 -1.65 -6.85 27.95
CA GLY A 137 -0.84 -5.75 27.44
C GLY A 137 -1.62 -4.80 26.52
N HIS A 138 -2.91 -5.02 26.30
CA HIS A 138 -3.76 -4.22 25.43
C HIS A 138 -4.85 -3.55 26.26
N LEU A 139 -5.19 -2.29 25.93
CA LEU A 139 -6.26 -1.60 26.64
C LEU A 139 -7.58 -1.86 25.92
N ASP A 140 -8.38 -2.79 26.44
CA ASP A 140 -9.62 -3.23 25.80
C ASP A 140 -10.87 -2.45 26.25
N GLU A 141 -11.97 -2.64 25.51
CA GLU A 141 -13.27 -2.07 25.87
C GLU A 141 -13.76 -2.66 27.21
N GLY A 142 -13.84 -1.82 28.24
CA GLY A 142 -14.28 -2.19 29.58
C GLY A 142 -13.16 -2.18 30.61
N GLU A 143 -11.91 -2.06 30.17
CA GLU A 143 -10.74 -1.94 31.03
C GLU A 143 -10.41 -0.46 31.28
N THR A 144 -9.97 -0.14 32.49
CA THR A 144 -9.51 1.23 32.82
C THR A 144 -7.99 1.36 32.76
N CYS A 145 -7.30 0.23 32.73
CA CYS A 145 -5.86 0.04 32.58
C CYS A 145 -5.60 -1.38 32.10
N ASP A 146 -4.39 -1.61 31.58
CA ASP A 146 -3.77 -2.93 31.42
C ASP A 146 -2.25 -2.73 31.55
N ASP A 147 -1.59 -3.50 32.41
CA ASP A 147 -0.14 -3.45 32.64
C ASP A 147 0.59 -4.74 32.21
N GLY A 148 -0.06 -5.55 31.37
CA GLY A 148 0.51 -6.74 30.74
C GLY A 148 0.68 -7.93 31.67
N ASN A 149 0.04 -7.92 32.85
CA ASN A 149 -0.05 -9.08 33.71
C ASN A 149 -1.23 -8.97 34.71
N SER A 150 -1.47 -10.02 35.52
CA SER A 150 -2.57 -10.02 36.52
C SER A 150 -2.07 -9.96 37.98
N VAL A 151 -0.87 -9.43 38.20
CA VAL A 151 -0.36 -9.12 39.55
C VAL A 151 -1.11 -7.89 40.06
N ASN A 152 -1.31 -7.80 41.38
CA ASN A 152 -1.85 -6.58 41.98
C ASN A 152 -0.69 -5.82 42.63
N GLY A 153 -0.76 -4.50 42.64
CA GLY A 153 0.21 -3.57 43.23
C GLY A 153 1.25 -3.03 42.25
N ASP A 154 1.11 -3.29 40.95
CA ASP A 154 2.02 -2.84 39.89
C ASP A 154 1.39 -1.87 38.87
N GLY A 155 0.14 -1.46 39.09
CA GLY A 155 -0.46 -0.33 38.38
C GLY A 155 -1.88 -0.60 37.93
N CYS A 156 -2.16 -1.82 37.54
CA CYS A 156 -3.48 -2.31 37.21
C CYS A 156 -3.82 -3.53 38.07
N ASP A 157 -5.00 -3.56 38.68
CA ASP A 157 -5.39 -4.76 39.43
C ASP A 157 -5.83 -5.87 38.48
N SER A 158 -5.93 -7.10 39.01
CA SER A 158 -6.42 -8.27 38.28
C SER A 158 -7.88 -8.19 37.77
N THR A 159 -8.57 -7.07 38.01
CA THR A 159 -9.90 -6.75 37.47
C THR A 159 -9.89 -5.57 36.50
N CYS A 160 -8.70 -5.13 36.08
CA CYS A 160 -8.45 -4.02 35.17
C CYS A 160 -8.99 -2.67 35.67
N ALA A 161 -8.98 -2.52 36.99
CA ALA A 161 -9.18 -1.25 37.66
C ALA A 161 -7.84 -0.61 38.02
N LEU A 162 -7.73 0.70 37.78
CA LEU A 162 -6.58 1.49 38.21
C LEU A 162 -6.38 1.39 39.72
N GLU A 163 -5.20 0.95 40.12
CA GLU A 163 -4.84 0.86 41.53
C GLU A 163 -4.55 2.25 42.10
N SER A 164 -5.15 2.56 43.26
CA SER A 164 -5.06 3.89 43.90
C SER A 164 -3.64 4.25 44.37
N ASP A 165 -2.76 3.26 44.47
CA ASP A 165 -1.36 3.34 44.83
C ASP A 165 -0.41 3.50 43.62
N GLY A 166 -0.95 3.53 42.40
CA GLY A 166 -0.28 4.13 41.23
C GLY A 166 1.02 3.46 40.84
N GLY A 167 0.98 2.16 40.51
CA GLY A 167 2.12 1.45 39.97
C GLY A 167 2.66 2.00 38.64
N CYS A 168 1.88 2.80 37.90
CA CYS A 168 2.41 3.48 36.72
C CYS A 168 3.04 4.84 37.06
N CYS A 169 4.38 4.88 36.91
CA CYS A 169 5.34 5.98 37.05
C CYS A 169 5.72 6.46 38.47
N GLN A 170 6.28 5.57 39.29
CA GLN A 170 7.39 6.01 40.15
C GLN A 170 8.58 6.39 39.28
N ALA A 171 8.66 7.66 38.90
CA ALA A 171 9.94 8.28 38.59
C ALA A 171 10.88 7.93 39.75
N SER A 172 11.90 7.12 39.48
CA SER A 172 12.92 6.74 40.45
C SER A 172 13.56 7.99 41.02
N SER A 173 13.02 8.52 42.12
CA SER A 173 13.64 9.55 42.94
C SER A 173 14.61 8.89 43.92
N SER A 174 15.45 8.00 43.39
CA SER A 174 16.59 7.46 44.10
C SER A 174 17.77 8.43 43.98
N GLY A 175 17.91 9.30 44.99
CA GLY A 175 19.20 9.80 45.44
C GLY A 175 19.52 11.27 45.13
N GLY A 176 19.61 12.09 46.18
CA GLY A 176 20.19 13.43 46.07
C GLY A 176 20.07 14.33 47.29
N LEU A 177 20.49 13.87 48.46
CA LEU A 177 20.82 14.80 49.56
C LEU A 177 22.00 15.66 49.11
N GLY A 178 21.76 16.89 48.63
CA GLY A 178 22.84 17.86 48.43
C GLY A 178 22.56 18.91 47.37
N ALA A 179 22.08 20.09 47.79
CA ALA A 179 22.58 21.40 47.33
C ALA A 179 21.73 22.51 47.98
N LEU A 180 21.97 22.72 49.28
CA LEU A 180 21.84 24.05 49.85
C LEU A 180 22.92 24.92 49.17
N LEU A 181 22.54 26.08 48.60
CA LEU A 181 23.29 27.34 48.53
C LEU A 181 23.28 28.07 47.16
N LEU A 182 22.88 29.34 47.26
CA LEU A 182 23.30 30.52 46.48
C LEU A 182 22.45 30.94 45.28
N SER A 183 21.46 31.74 45.65
CA SER A 183 21.00 32.95 44.96
C SER A 183 22.12 33.81 44.34
N LEU A 184 21.71 34.56 43.30
CA LEU A 184 22.37 35.66 42.57
C LEU A 184 23.29 35.29 41.39
N GLY A 185 22.83 35.62 40.17
CA GLY A 185 23.66 35.61 38.98
C GLY A 185 22.95 35.99 37.67
N VAL A 186 22.03 36.96 37.68
CA VAL A 186 21.51 37.59 36.45
C VAL A 186 22.50 38.66 36.00
N MET A 187 22.69 38.77 34.68
CA MET A 187 23.45 39.77 33.91
C MET A 187 24.91 39.39 33.57
N ILE A 188 25.15 39.04 32.30
CA ILE A 188 25.87 39.86 31.30
C ILE A 188 26.13 38.96 30.07
N VAL A 189 25.28 39.08 29.05
CA VAL A 189 25.64 38.76 27.66
C VAL A 189 25.51 40.06 26.88
N LEU A 190 26.59 40.85 26.84
CA LEU A 190 26.75 41.90 25.83
C LEU A 190 27.90 41.50 24.91
N ALA A 191 27.51 41.30 23.66
CA ALA A 191 28.29 40.85 22.54
C ALA A 191 29.60 41.62 22.36
N ARG A 192 30.72 40.89 22.32
CA ARG A 192 31.97 41.38 21.73
C ARG A 192 31.89 41.25 20.21
N ARG A 193 31.46 42.32 19.53
CA ARG A 193 31.84 42.57 18.12
C ARG A 193 32.97 43.59 18.05
N ARG A 194 34.19 43.09 17.78
CA ARG A 194 35.38 43.80 17.28
C ARG A 194 36.11 42.75 16.43
N ARG A 195 36.61 42.95 15.21
CA ARG A 195 36.72 44.04 14.22
C ARG A 195 37.12 43.30 12.92
N ALA A 196 36.73 43.80 11.76
CA ALA A 196 37.57 43.70 10.58
C ALA A 196 37.54 45.09 9.92
N ALA A 197 38.74 45.65 9.78
CA ALA A 197 39.03 46.85 9.00
C ALA A 197 39.04 46.48 7.51
#